data_AF-X8CIJ4-F1
#
_entry.id   AF-X8CIJ4-F1
#
_cell.length_a   1.000
_cell.length_b   1.000
_cell.length_c   1.000
_cell.angle_alpha   90.00
_cell.angle_beta   90.00
_cell.angle_gamma   90.00
#
_symmetry.space_group_name_H-M   'P 1'
#
loop_
_entity.id
_entity.type
_entity.pdbx_description
1 polymer ?
#
loop_
_entity_poly.entity_id
_entity_poly.type
_entity_poly.pdbx_seq_one_letter_code
_entity_poly.pdbx_strand_id
1 'polypeptide(L)'
;MNARYNPSELACALGLFPPTEEQSAVIAAPPGPLVVIAGAGAGKTETMAARVVWLIANGYAEPAQVLGLTFTRKAAGQLLRRVRSRLARLAGVGLGPVGDAVAEPEGAPVISTYHAFAGSLLRDYGLLLPVEPDTRLLSETELWQLAFDVVNGYRGELHTDKTPAAVTSMVLRLWGQLAEHLVDTGQLRDTHVELERLVHGLPAGPYQRERGPSQWLLRLLGTQTERAELVSLLDALDERMRAEKVMDFGMQMASAARLAAGFPQVGEDLRARYRVVLLDEYQDTGHAQRIALSALFGGGVDDGLALTAVGDPIQSIYGWRGPRRPTCPGSPPTFPAPTAHPRPPWNCGPAGAIRRGPCGSPTPYPPRRGGDRWPCTRCALARTPRPARSAAPCCPTWWPSASGSPTNSTPTTGGPGPTA
;
A
#
# COMPACT_ATOMS: atom_id res chain seq x y z
N MET A 1 0.04 6.59 33.42
CA MET A 1 -0.23 8.03 33.57
C MET A 1 -1.68 8.27 33.16
N ASN A 2 -2.47 9.00 33.95
CA ASN A 2 -3.81 9.40 33.53
C ASN A 2 -3.70 10.56 32.53
N ALA A 3 -4.45 10.51 31.44
CA ALA A 3 -4.50 11.60 30.47
C ALA A 3 -5.00 12.89 31.15
N ARG A 4 -4.31 14.01 30.91
CA ARG A 4 -4.61 15.34 31.43
C ARG A 4 -5.78 16.02 30.72
N TYR A 5 -5.98 15.69 29.43
CA TYR A 5 -7.03 16.25 28.59
C TYR A 5 -7.76 15.13 27.84
N ASN A 6 -9.10 15.18 27.81
CA ASN A 6 -9.87 14.30 26.93
C ASN A 6 -9.97 14.88 25.49
N PRO A 7 -10.30 14.06 24.46
CA PRO A 7 -10.37 14.51 23.08
C PRO A 7 -11.33 15.68 22.83
N SER A 8 -12.48 15.69 23.50
CA SER A 8 -13.51 16.72 23.33
C SER A 8 -13.11 18.05 23.96
N GLU A 9 -12.50 18.02 25.14
CA GLU A 9 -11.90 19.18 25.80
C GLU A 9 -10.83 19.82 24.91
N LEU A 10 -9.93 18.99 24.38
CA LEU A 10 -8.84 19.46 23.53
C LEU A 10 -9.37 20.04 22.21
N ALA A 11 -10.36 19.38 21.59
CA ALA A 11 -11.01 19.92 20.39
C ALA A 11 -11.67 21.28 20.67
N CYS A 12 -12.38 21.42 21.79
CA CYS A 12 -13.02 22.66 22.20
C CYS A 12 -11.98 23.78 22.43
N ALA A 13 -10.90 23.49 23.15
CA ALA A 13 -9.83 24.46 23.41
C ALA A 13 -9.14 24.94 22.12
N LEU A 14 -9.03 24.06 21.12
CA LEU A 14 -8.45 24.38 19.82
C LEU A 14 -9.46 25.02 18.84
N GLY A 15 -10.71 25.26 19.25
CA GLY A 15 -11.77 25.80 18.40
C GLY A 15 -12.13 24.88 17.23
N LEU A 16 -12.09 23.56 17.46
CA LEU A 16 -12.45 22.51 16.50
C LEU A 16 -13.80 21.91 16.87
N PHE A 17 -14.42 21.20 15.92
CA PHE A 17 -15.62 20.43 16.20
C PHE A 17 -15.32 19.28 17.16
N PRO A 18 -16.22 18.97 18.10
CA PRO A 18 -16.04 17.83 18.98
C PRO A 18 -16.01 16.52 18.15
N PRO A 19 -15.06 15.61 18.42
CA PRO A 19 -15.00 14.31 17.76
C PRO A 19 -16.23 13.45 18.12
N THR A 20 -16.56 12.49 17.26
CA THR A 20 -17.57 11.47 17.61
C THR A 20 -17.06 10.57 18.75
N GLU A 21 -17.93 9.75 19.32
CA GLU A 21 -17.54 8.79 20.36
C GLU A 21 -16.50 7.79 19.83
N GLU A 22 -16.70 7.30 18.61
CA GLU A 22 -15.76 6.38 17.95
C GLU A 22 -14.43 7.04 17.65
N GLN A 23 -14.43 8.30 17.19
CA GLN A 23 -13.20 9.06 16.98
C GLN A 23 -12.49 9.33 18.30
N SER A 24 -13.23 9.64 19.36
CA SER A 24 -12.68 9.87 20.70
C SER A 24 -11.98 8.63 21.25
N ALA A 25 -12.55 7.45 21.05
CA ALA A 25 -11.92 6.18 21.43
C ALA A 25 -10.58 5.95 20.70
N VAL A 26 -10.49 6.28 19.40
CA VAL A 26 -9.24 6.20 18.63
C VAL A 26 -8.23 7.27 19.08
N ILE A 27 -8.68 8.49 19.32
CA ILE A 27 -7.81 9.61 19.71
C ILE A 27 -7.19 9.34 21.09
N ALA A 28 -8.01 8.91 22.07
CA ALA A 28 -7.59 8.68 23.44
C ALA A 28 -7.03 7.29 23.74
N ALA A 29 -6.89 6.42 22.72
CA ALA A 29 -6.30 5.10 22.92
C ALA A 29 -4.86 5.24 23.48
N PRO A 30 -4.47 4.43 24.48
CA PRO A 30 -3.15 4.52 25.10
C PRO A 30 -2.02 4.27 24.08
N PRO A 31 -0.77 4.62 24.42
CA PRO A 31 0.40 4.19 23.67
C PRO A 31 0.42 2.66 23.52
N GLY A 32 1.03 2.20 22.42
CA GLY A 32 0.96 0.83 21.96
C GLY A 32 0.42 0.74 20.53
N PRO A 33 0.41 -0.47 19.94
CA PRO A 33 -0.06 -0.66 18.58
C PRO A 33 -1.59 -0.56 18.49
N LEU A 34 -2.08 0.09 17.44
CA LEU A 34 -3.51 0.34 17.19
C LEU A 34 -3.81 0.20 15.71
N VAL A 35 -4.86 -0.56 15.38
CA VAL A 35 -5.38 -0.68 14.02
C VAL A 35 -6.75 -0.02 13.95
N VAL A 36 -6.91 0.93 13.02
CA VAL A 36 -8.15 1.65 12.79
C VAL A 36 -8.68 1.29 11.40
N ILE A 37 -9.81 0.58 11.38
CA ILE A 37 -10.53 0.29 10.15
C ILE A 37 -11.48 1.46 9.87
N ALA A 38 -11.19 2.25 8.84
CA ALA A 38 -11.95 3.45 8.53
C ALA A 38 -12.25 3.55 7.04
N GLY A 39 -13.54 3.62 6.70
CA GLY A 39 -14.02 3.73 5.33
C GLY A 39 -13.79 5.11 4.68
N ALA A 40 -14.21 5.25 3.43
CA ALA A 40 -14.10 6.49 2.69
C ALA A 40 -14.97 7.56 3.33
N GLY A 41 -14.43 8.77 3.49
CA GLY A 41 -15.16 9.88 4.10
C GLY A 41 -15.34 9.79 5.63
N ALA A 42 -14.83 8.74 6.30
CA ALA A 42 -14.95 8.58 7.76
C ALA A 42 -14.07 9.55 8.59
N GLY A 43 -13.36 10.47 7.93
CA GLY A 43 -12.46 11.42 8.60
C GLY A 43 -11.13 10.81 9.04
N LYS A 44 -10.57 9.82 8.33
CA LYS A 44 -9.28 9.16 8.67
C LYS A 44 -8.19 10.17 9.06
N THR A 45 -7.89 11.09 8.14
CA THR A 45 -6.84 12.12 8.32
C THR A 45 -7.18 13.11 9.44
N GLU A 46 -8.47 13.36 9.69
CA GLU A 46 -8.94 14.23 10.78
C GLU A 46 -8.65 13.60 12.14
N THR A 47 -9.04 12.34 12.30
CA THR A 47 -8.80 11.54 13.50
C THR A 47 -7.30 11.34 13.74
N MET A 48 -6.52 11.07 12.70
CA MET A 48 -5.05 10.91 12.82
C MET A 48 -4.39 12.20 13.33
N ALA A 49 -4.74 13.35 12.76
CA ALA A 49 -4.19 14.63 13.21
C ALA A 49 -4.61 14.95 14.65
N ALA A 50 -5.86 14.67 15.04
CA ALA A 50 -6.32 14.84 16.41
C ALA A 50 -5.57 13.92 17.39
N ARG A 51 -5.27 12.67 17.01
CA ARG A 51 -4.49 11.73 17.83
C ARG A 51 -3.07 12.23 18.10
N VAL A 52 -2.37 12.77 17.11
CA VAL A 52 -1.03 13.37 17.32
C VAL A 52 -1.07 14.48 18.37
N VAL A 53 -2.03 15.38 18.22
CA VAL A 53 -2.18 16.54 19.11
C VAL A 53 -2.54 16.08 20.52
N TRP A 54 -3.39 15.06 20.65
CA TRP A 54 -3.74 14.48 21.95
C TRP A 54 -2.54 13.80 22.63
N LEU A 55 -1.73 13.04 21.89
CA LEU A 55 -0.53 12.40 22.44
C LEU A 55 0.48 13.44 22.96
N ILE A 56 0.69 14.53 22.20
CA ILE A 56 1.60 15.62 22.60
C ILE A 56 1.03 16.42 23.77
N ALA A 57 -0.24 16.83 23.72
CA ALA A 57 -0.86 17.64 24.77
C ALA A 57 -0.87 16.92 26.14
N ASN A 58 -0.93 15.59 26.13
CA ASN A 58 -0.89 14.75 27.32
C ASN A 58 0.53 14.31 27.73
N GLY A 59 1.57 14.76 27.03
CA GLY A 59 2.97 14.50 27.39
C GLY A 59 3.48 13.10 27.04
N TYR A 60 2.84 12.39 26.12
CA TYR A 60 3.32 11.08 25.66
C TYR A 60 4.47 11.18 24.65
N ALA A 61 4.61 12.32 23.96
CA ALA A 61 5.66 12.57 22.98
C ALA A 61 5.85 14.06 22.72
N GLU A 62 7.00 14.41 22.16
CA GLU A 62 7.29 15.73 21.62
C GLU A 62 6.97 15.81 20.11
N PRO A 63 6.73 17.02 19.55
CA PRO A 63 6.46 17.18 18.12
C PRO A 63 7.53 16.55 17.19
N ALA A 64 8.81 16.64 17.54
CA ALA A 64 9.92 16.04 16.77
C ALA A 64 9.91 14.49 16.79
N GLN A 65 9.25 13.88 17.77
CA GLN A 65 9.15 12.44 17.93
C GLN A 65 7.98 11.81 17.14
N VAL A 66 7.37 12.57 16.22
CA VAL A 66 6.24 12.12 15.40
C VAL A 66 6.72 11.78 13.99
N LEU A 67 6.44 10.54 13.57
CA LEU A 67 6.60 10.05 12.20
C LEU A 67 5.23 9.74 11.59
N GLY A 68 4.94 10.30 10.42
CA GLY A 68 3.76 9.94 9.62
C GLY A 68 4.13 9.47 8.22
N LEU A 69 3.64 8.30 7.85
CA LEU A 69 3.87 7.67 6.55
C LEU A 69 2.56 7.57 5.77
N THR A 70 2.59 8.00 4.52
CA THR A 70 1.42 7.99 3.62
C THR A 70 1.80 7.44 2.23
N PHE A 71 0.80 7.04 1.44
CA PHE A 71 1.08 6.52 0.10
C PHE A 71 1.42 7.62 -0.92
N THR A 72 0.77 8.79 -0.83
CA THR A 72 0.91 9.87 -1.83
C THR A 72 1.53 11.13 -1.24
N ARG A 73 2.30 11.87 -2.06
CA ARG A 73 2.86 13.18 -1.67
C ARG A 73 1.77 14.19 -1.26
N LYS A 74 0.60 14.13 -1.91
CA LYS A 74 -0.55 14.98 -1.58
C LYS A 74 -1.10 14.68 -0.19
N ALA A 75 -1.25 13.40 0.16
CA ALA A 75 -1.69 12.99 1.49
C ALA A 75 -0.68 13.40 2.57
N ALA A 76 0.62 13.16 2.35
CA ALA A 76 1.69 13.64 3.24
C ALA A 76 1.58 15.15 3.50
N GLY A 77 1.51 15.96 2.44
CA GLY A 77 1.43 17.42 2.55
C GLY A 77 0.12 17.92 3.17
N GLN A 78 -1.00 17.19 3.03
CA GLN A 78 -2.25 17.51 3.70
C GLN A 78 -2.19 17.19 5.20
N LEU A 79 -1.69 16.00 5.57
CA LEU A 79 -1.53 15.59 6.96
C LEU A 79 -0.56 16.53 7.70
N LEU A 80 0.59 16.85 7.09
CA LEU A 80 1.58 17.75 7.67
C LEU A 80 1.01 19.14 7.98
N ARG A 81 0.30 19.75 7.02
CA ARG A 81 -0.34 21.06 7.23
C ARG A 81 -1.35 21.03 8.37
N ARG A 82 -2.15 19.95 8.47
CA ARG A 82 -3.14 19.81 9.54
C ARG A 82 -2.49 19.66 10.90
N VAL A 83 -1.48 18.80 11.02
CA VAL A 83 -0.75 18.59 12.28
C VAL A 83 -0.07 19.89 12.71
N ARG A 84 0.69 20.55 11.83
CA ARG A 84 1.36 21.83 12.14
C ARG A 84 0.36 22.92 12.57
N SER A 85 -0.75 23.06 11.85
CA SER A 85 -1.77 24.06 12.20
C SER A 85 -2.36 23.82 13.59
N ARG A 86 -2.57 22.56 14.00
CA ARG A 86 -3.10 22.24 15.33
C ARG A 86 -2.07 22.39 16.42
N LEU A 87 -0.81 22.01 16.17
CA LEU A 87 0.27 22.21 17.12
C LEU A 87 0.53 23.70 17.37
N ALA A 88 0.45 24.55 16.33
CA ALA A 88 0.53 26.00 16.49
C ALA A 88 -0.62 26.56 17.33
N ARG A 89 -1.85 26.08 17.12
CA ARG A 89 -2.99 26.44 17.97
C ARG A 89 -2.80 25.98 19.41
N LEU A 90 -2.30 24.76 19.60
CA LEU A 90 -2.04 24.15 20.90
C LEU A 90 -1.01 24.97 21.71
N ALA A 91 0.08 25.38 21.06
CA ALA A 91 1.07 26.28 21.63
C ALA A 91 0.45 27.64 22.01
N GLY A 92 -0.36 28.23 21.13
CA GLY A 92 -1.02 29.51 21.37
C GLY A 92 -2.00 29.54 22.55
N VAL A 93 -2.56 28.38 22.93
CA VAL A 93 -3.43 28.24 24.12
C VAL A 93 -2.68 27.77 25.37
N GLY A 94 -1.37 27.50 25.27
CA GLY A 94 -0.54 27.07 26.41
C GLY A 94 -0.89 25.68 26.96
N LEU A 95 -1.47 24.79 26.14
CA LEU A 95 -1.85 23.45 26.58
C LEU A 95 -0.78 22.42 26.17
N GLY A 96 -0.02 21.91 27.14
CA GLY A 96 1.00 20.87 26.95
C GLY A 96 2.44 21.41 26.97
N PRO A 97 3.45 20.55 26.85
CA PRO A 97 4.88 20.91 26.91
C PRO A 97 5.38 21.62 25.64
N VAL A 98 4.46 22.19 24.87
CA VAL A 98 4.70 22.78 23.57
C VAL A 98 5.13 24.23 23.79
N GLY A 99 6.39 24.43 24.21
CA GLY A 99 7.02 25.77 24.23
C GLY A 99 7.21 26.34 22.82
N ASP A 100 8.13 27.30 22.65
CA ASP A 100 8.48 27.89 21.34
C ASP A 100 9.03 26.88 20.30
N ALA A 101 9.23 25.61 20.69
CA ALA A 101 9.77 24.52 19.86
C ALA A 101 8.99 24.22 18.56
N VAL A 102 7.75 24.70 18.41
CA VAL A 102 6.98 24.54 17.16
C VAL A 102 7.39 25.57 16.09
N ALA A 103 8.05 26.66 16.48
CA ALA A 103 8.51 27.69 15.55
C ALA A 103 9.79 27.29 14.80
N GLU A 104 10.61 26.40 15.37
CA GLU A 104 11.85 25.97 14.76
C GLU A 104 11.67 24.72 13.85
N PRO A 105 12.32 24.69 12.68
CA PRO A 105 12.16 23.59 11.72
C PRO A 105 12.64 22.23 12.25
N GLU A 106 13.62 22.21 13.17
CA GLU A 106 14.18 20.98 13.76
C GLU A 106 13.23 20.31 14.77
N GLY A 107 12.32 21.08 15.38
CA GLY A 107 11.32 20.57 16.31
C GLY A 107 10.04 20.03 15.65
N ALA A 108 9.94 20.07 14.32
CA ALA A 108 8.70 19.79 13.61
C ALA A 108 8.45 18.28 13.40
N PRO A 109 7.17 17.84 13.34
CA PRO A 109 6.83 16.47 13.01
C PRO A 109 7.28 16.09 11.59
N VAL A 110 7.77 14.85 11.42
CA VAL A 110 8.22 14.31 10.14
C VAL A 110 7.07 13.55 9.49
N ILE A 111 6.58 14.04 8.35
CA ILE A 111 5.53 13.38 7.58
C ILE A 111 5.97 13.25 6.12
N SER A 112 6.04 12.00 5.63
CA SER A 112 6.56 11.68 4.30
C SER A 112 5.76 10.57 3.63
N THR A 113 6.15 10.22 2.40
CA THR A 113 5.69 8.98 1.78
C THR A 113 6.55 7.80 2.22
N TYR A 114 6.05 6.57 2.06
CA TYR A 114 6.83 5.35 2.31
C TYR A 114 8.15 5.32 1.52
N HIS A 115 8.12 5.67 0.24
CA HIS A 115 9.32 5.71 -0.59
C HIS A 115 10.31 6.79 -0.14
N ALA A 116 9.83 7.99 0.24
CA ALA A 116 10.71 9.04 0.73
C ALA A 116 11.37 8.66 2.06
N PHE A 117 10.64 7.96 2.93
CA PHE A 117 11.15 7.43 4.18
C PHE A 117 12.23 6.36 3.95
N ALA A 118 11.97 5.38 3.07
CA ALA A 118 12.97 4.38 2.70
C ALA A 118 14.24 5.02 2.11
N GLY A 119 14.11 6.05 1.29
CA GLY A 119 15.26 6.79 0.77
C GLY A 119 16.04 7.52 1.86
N SER A 120 15.37 8.07 2.88
CA SER A 120 16.06 8.65 4.05
C SER A 120 16.80 7.58 4.85
N LEU A 121 16.15 6.43 5.06
CA LEU A 121 16.76 5.32 5.78
C LEU A 121 18.05 4.83 5.12
N LEU A 122 18.06 4.72 3.79
CA LEU A 122 19.25 4.33 3.03
C LEU A 122 20.32 5.42 2.99
N ARG A 123 19.97 6.71 3.06
CA ARG A 123 20.99 7.76 3.19
C ARG A 123 21.68 7.70 4.55
N ASP A 124 20.91 7.49 5.61
CA ASP A 124 21.41 7.54 6.98
C ASP A 124 22.16 6.24 7.36
N TYR A 125 21.68 5.09 6.89
CA TYR A 125 22.16 3.76 7.30
C TYR A 125 22.69 2.90 6.15
N GLY A 126 22.69 3.41 4.91
CA GLY A 126 22.97 2.63 3.70
C GLY A 126 24.31 1.92 3.71
N LEU A 127 25.32 2.49 4.38
CA LEU A 127 26.67 1.92 4.51
C LEU A 127 26.73 0.60 5.31
N LEU A 128 25.67 0.27 6.07
CA LEU A 128 25.53 -1.07 6.67
C LEU A 128 25.25 -2.15 5.62
N LEU A 129 24.69 -1.75 4.48
CA LEU A 129 24.57 -2.55 3.29
C LEU A 129 25.64 -2.15 2.27
N PRO A 130 25.91 -2.98 1.25
CA PRO A 130 26.73 -2.58 0.10
C PRO A 130 25.95 -1.63 -0.83
N VAL A 131 25.32 -0.58 -0.30
CA VAL A 131 24.55 0.43 -1.03
C VAL A 131 25.15 1.80 -0.76
N GLU A 132 25.52 2.50 -1.84
CA GLU A 132 26.08 3.84 -1.76
C GLU A 132 25.00 4.88 -1.40
N PRO A 133 25.22 5.78 -0.43
CA PRO A 133 24.22 6.78 -0.01
C PRO A 133 23.76 7.72 -1.14
N ASP A 134 24.65 8.04 -2.07
CA ASP A 134 24.41 8.94 -3.21
C ASP A 134 23.86 8.23 -4.46
N THR A 135 23.31 7.02 -4.29
CA THR A 135 22.72 6.25 -5.39
C THR A 135 21.57 7.03 -6.04
N ARG A 136 21.65 7.24 -7.36
CA ARG A 136 20.63 7.99 -8.11
C ARG A 136 19.43 7.11 -8.43
N LEU A 137 18.23 7.64 -8.21
CA LEU A 137 16.99 6.95 -8.59
C LEU A 137 16.70 7.08 -10.09
N LEU A 138 16.45 5.95 -10.74
CA LEU A 138 16.01 5.87 -12.14
C LEU A 138 14.50 6.07 -12.25
N SER A 139 14.10 6.80 -13.29
CA SER A 139 12.74 6.77 -13.81
C SER A 139 12.43 5.45 -14.53
N GLU A 140 11.15 5.14 -14.74
CA GLU A 140 10.72 3.94 -15.48
C GLU A 140 11.32 3.91 -16.90
N THR A 141 11.46 5.08 -17.54
CA THR A 141 12.04 5.19 -18.89
C THR A 141 13.54 4.93 -18.89
N GLU A 142 14.29 5.51 -17.95
CA GLU A 142 15.74 5.26 -17.85
C GLU A 142 16.04 3.82 -17.48
N LEU A 143 15.25 3.23 -16.57
CA LEU A 143 15.38 1.81 -16.22
C LEU A 143 15.10 0.92 -17.45
N TRP A 144 14.10 1.27 -18.26
CA TRP A 144 13.84 0.54 -19.51
C TRP A 144 14.99 0.65 -20.50
N GLN A 145 15.56 1.84 -20.69
CA GLN A 145 16.71 2.04 -21.58
C GLN A 145 17.91 1.20 -21.13
N LEU A 146 18.25 1.25 -19.84
CA LEU A 146 19.37 0.50 -19.29
C LEU A 146 19.14 -1.02 -19.43
N ALA A 147 17.93 -1.51 -19.14
CA ALA A 147 17.61 -2.92 -19.32
C ALA A 147 17.61 -3.35 -20.80
N PHE A 148 17.13 -2.49 -21.71
CA PHE A 148 17.15 -2.76 -23.15
C PHE A 148 18.59 -2.86 -23.67
N ASP A 149 19.49 -2.00 -23.21
CA ASP A 149 20.91 -2.06 -23.55
C ASP A 149 21.57 -3.34 -23.03
N VAL A 150 21.24 -3.76 -21.80
CA VAL A 150 21.70 -5.04 -21.23
C VAL A 150 21.24 -6.23 -22.08
N VAL A 151 19.97 -6.25 -22.50
CA VAL A 151 19.42 -7.32 -23.35
C VAL A 151 20.09 -7.35 -24.72
N ASN A 152 20.31 -6.20 -25.37
CA ASN A 152 20.99 -6.16 -26.67
C ASN A 152 22.49 -6.46 -26.58
N GLY A 153 23.12 -6.15 -25.44
CA GLY A 153 24.53 -6.44 -25.18
C GLY A 153 24.79 -7.86 -24.67
N TYR A 154 23.76 -8.66 -24.43
CA TYR A 154 23.89 -10.01 -23.90
C TYR A 154 24.56 -10.94 -24.90
N ARG A 155 25.61 -11.64 -24.46
CA ARG A 155 26.43 -12.53 -25.31
C ARG A 155 26.11 -14.02 -25.15
N GLY A 156 25.24 -14.38 -24.21
CA GLY A 156 24.81 -15.76 -24.03
C GLY A 156 23.71 -16.16 -25.02
N GLU A 157 23.38 -17.44 -25.04
CA GLU A 157 22.26 -17.97 -25.80
C GLU A 157 20.95 -17.82 -25.01
N LEU A 158 19.89 -17.40 -25.69
CA LEU A 158 18.52 -17.35 -25.16
C LEU A 158 17.64 -18.17 -26.10
N HIS A 159 16.91 -19.15 -25.58
CA HIS A 159 16.03 -20.00 -26.37
C HIS A 159 14.63 -19.38 -26.41
N THR A 160 14.49 -18.27 -27.13
CA THR A 160 13.22 -17.56 -27.23
C THR A 160 12.97 -17.01 -28.63
N ASP A 161 11.74 -17.15 -29.11
CA ASP A 161 11.29 -16.56 -30.39
C ASP A 161 10.87 -15.09 -30.24
N LYS A 162 11.07 -14.49 -29.05
CA LYS A 162 10.62 -13.14 -28.70
C LYS A 162 11.64 -12.09 -29.13
N THR A 163 11.13 -10.90 -29.45
CA THR A 163 11.99 -9.75 -29.78
C THR A 163 12.73 -9.22 -28.55
N PRO A 164 13.88 -8.51 -28.71
CA PRO A 164 14.61 -7.92 -27.58
C PRO A 164 13.76 -7.00 -26.70
N ALA A 165 12.86 -6.21 -27.30
CA ALA A 165 11.94 -5.34 -26.56
C ALA A 165 10.92 -6.14 -25.71
N ALA A 166 10.44 -7.27 -26.22
CA ALA A 166 9.55 -8.16 -25.47
C ALA A 166 10.29 -8.84 -24.31
N VAL A 167 11.52 -9.32 -24.53
CA VAL A 167 12.38 -9.89 -23.48
C VAL A 167 12.68 -8.84 -22.40
N THR A 168 13.03 -7.62 -22.78
CA THR A 168 13.26 -6.49 -21.85
C THR A 168 12.05 -6.25 -20.96
N SER A 169 10.84 -6.29 -21.54
CA SER A 169 9.60 -6.15 -20.77
C SER A 169 9.39 -7.30 -19.77
N MET A 170 9.79 -8.52 -20.13
CA MET A 170 9.76 -9.67 -19.21
C MET A 170 10.79 -9.53 -18.08
N VAL A 171 12.02 -9.10 -18.40
CA VAL A 171 13.10 -8.83 -17.43
C VAL A 171 12.63 -7.80 -16.41
N LEU A 172 12.14 -6.64 -16.84
CA LEU A 172 11.70 -5.57 -15.94
C LEU A 172 10.50 -5.99 -15.07
N ARG A 173 9.55 -6.74 -15.65
CA ARG A 173 8.40 -7.25 -14.90
C ARG A 173 8.85 -8.21 -13.80
N LEU A 174 9.78 -9.11 -14.12
CA LEU A 174 10.32 -10.07 -13.17
C LEU A 174 11.18 -9.40 -12.12
N TRP A 175 12.05 -8.47 -12.51
CA TRP A 175 12.85 -7.60 -11.63
C TRP A 175 11.98 -6.93 -10.56
N GLY A 176 10.90 -6.25 -10.99
CA GLY A 176 9.99 -5.59 -10.05
C GLY A 176 9.30 -6.56 -9.09
N GLN A 177 8.96 -7.77 -9.53
CA GLN A 177 8.38 -8.81 -8.65
C GLN A 177 9.41 -9.35 -7.66
N LEU A 178 10.65 -9.61 -8.09
CA LEU A 178 11.72 -10.06 -7.19
C LEU A 178 11.98 -9.03 -6.08
N ALA A 179 12.09 -7.75 -6.45
CA ALA A 179 12.26 -6.66 -5.49
C ALA A 179 11.08 -6.55 -4.51
N GLU A 180 9.83 -6.61 -5.00
CA GLU A 180 8.63 -6.53 -4.16
C GLU A 180 8.56 -7.68 -3.13
N HIS A 181 8.94 -8.88 -3.53
CA HIS A 181 8.88 -10.10 -2.69
C HIS A 181 10.15 -10.39 -1.91
N LEU A 182 11.17 -9.53 -2.00
CA LEU A 182 12.49 -9.72 -1.40
C LEU A 182 13.17 -11.04 -1.83
N VAL A 183 12.90 -11.49 -3.05
CA VAL A 183 13.47 -12.72 -3.61
C VAL A 183 14.73 -12.37 -4.40
N ASP A 184 15.81 -13.11 -4.21
CA ASP A 184 17.03 -12.98 -5.00
C ASP A 184 17.03 -13.88 -6.24
N THR A 185 17.91 -13.58 -7.19
CA THR A 185 18.03 -14.33 -8.45
C THR A 185 18.51 -15.77 -8.25
N GLY A 186 19.26 -16.04 -7.18
CA GLY A 186 19.68 -17.39 -6.79
C GLY A 186 18.51 -18.28 -6.40
N GLN A 187 17.58 -17.74 -5.58
CA GLN A 187 16.35 -18.43 -5.20
C GLN A 187 15.44 -18.73 -6.39
N LEU A 188 15.49 -17.92 -7.45
CA LEU A 188 14.66 -18.12 -8.65
C LEU A 188 15.19 -19.21 -9.58
N ARG A 189 16.52 -19.33 -9.69
CA ARG A 189 17.23 -20.13 -10.71
C ARG A 189 16.73 -21.58 -10.79
N ASP A 190 16.57 -22.22 -9.63
CA ASP A 190 16.30 -23.67 -9.55
C ASP A 190 14.82 -24.00 -9.32
N THR A 191 13.92 -23.00 -9.38
CA THR A 191 12.49 -23.19 -9.06
C THR A 191 11.75 -24.15 -10.00
N HIS A 192 12.25 -24.36 -11.22
CA HIS A 192 11.64 -25.21 -12.24
C HIS A 192 11.98 -26.71 -12.08
N VAL A 193 13.10 -27.03 -11.40
CA VAL A 193 13.71 -28.36 -11.39
C VAL A 193 12.78 -29.42 -10.81
N GLU A 194 12.09 -29.12 -9.70
CA GLU A 194 11.21 -30.08 -9.06
C GLU A 194 9.99 -30.42 -9.93
N LEU A 195 9.41 -29.42 -10.59
CA LEU A 195 8.26 -29.66 -11.45
C LEU A 195 8.65 -30.45 -12.70
N GLU A 196 9.82 -30.15 -13.28
CA GLU A 196 10.37 -30.90 -14.39
C GLU A 196 10.56 -32.38 -14.02
N ARG A 197 11.17 -32.64 -12.85
CA ARG A 197 11.33 -33.99 -12.31
C ARG A 197 10.01 -34.71 -12.15
N LEU A 198 8.99 -34.05 -11.61
CA LEU A 198 7.67 -34.65 -11.42
C LEU A 198 6.97 -34.95 -12.75
N VAL A 199 7.03 -34.03 -13.71
CA VAL A 199 6.37 -34.19 -15.01
C VAL A 199 7.01 -35.32 -15.82
N HIS A 200 8.34 -35.44 -15.79
CA HIS A 200 9.04 -36.51 -16.52
C HIS A 200 9.14 -37.83 -15.74
N GLY A 201 9.14 -37.78 -14.41
CA GLY A 201 9.40 -38.94 -13.56
C GLY A 201 8.16 -39.67 -13.04
N LEU A 202 6.98 -39.04 -13.00
CA LEU A 202 5.76 -39.71 -12.54
C LEU A 202 5.14 -40.58 -13.63
N PRO A 203 4.71 -41.81 -13.31
CA PRO A 203 4.04 -42.69 -14.26
C PRO A 203 2.64 -42.17 -14.60
N ALA A 204 2.10 -42.66 -15.72
CA ALA A 204 0.72 -42.37 -16.10
C ALA A 204 -0.28 -42.90 -15.05
N GLY A 205 -1.37 -42.16 -14.81
CA GLY A 205 -2.42 -42.61 -13.90
C GLY A 205 -3.19 -43.85 -14.41
N PRO A 206 -4.00 -44.50 -13.56
CA PRO A 206 -4.64 -45.80 -13.85
C PRO A 206 -5.49 -45.88 -15.13
N TYR A 207 -5.97 -44.73 -15.62
CA TYR A 207 -6.79 -44.62 -16.83
C TYR A 207 -6.11 -43.81 -17.95
N GLN A 208 -4.84 -43.45 -17.79
CA GLN A 208 -4.05 -42.70 -18.77
C GLN A 208 -3.17 -43.66 -19.56
N ARG A 209 -3.09 -43.43 -20.89
CA ARG A 209 -2.18 -44.18 -21.75
C ARG A 209 -0.74 -43.70 -21.53
N GLU A 210 0.22 -44.61 -21.45
CA GLU A 210 1.65 -44.30 -21.39
C GLU A 210 2.13 -43.72 -22.73
N ARG A 211 1.99 -42.40 -22.90
CA ARG A 211 2.44 -41.64 -24.07
C ARG A 211 3.39 -40.50 -23.70
N GLY A 212 3.95 -40.54 -22.49
CA GLY A 212 4.72 -39.45 -21.91
C GLY A 212 3.86 -38.25 -21.49
N PRO A 213 4.50 -37.12 -21.11
CA PRO A 213 3.81 -35.93 -20.63
C PRO A 213 2.89 -35.31 -21.69
N SER A 214 1.77 -34.74 -21.24
CA SER A 214 0.87 -34.02 -22.14
C SER A 214 1.54 -32.75 -22.70
N GLN A 215 1.18 -32.38 -23.93
CA GLN A 215 1.65 -31.14 -24.56
C GLN A 215 1.36 -29.88 -23.74
N TRP A 216 0.28 -29.87 -22.95
CA TRP A 216 -0.01 -28.77 -22.03
C TRP A 216 1.01 -28.69 -20.88
N LEU A 217 1.39 -29.82 -20.28
CA LEU A 217 2.42 -29.88 -19.24
C LEU A 217 3.79 -29.44 -19.79
N LEU A 218 4.15 -29.89 -21.00
CA LEU A 218 5.40 -29.49 -21.65
C LEU A 218 5.45 -27.97 -21.91
N ARG A 219 4.34 -27.34 -22.34
CA ARG A 219 4.27 -25.87 -22.47
C ARG A 219 4.39 -25.15 -21.14
N LEU A 220 3.81 -25.72 -20.08
CA LEU A 220 3.92 -25.17 -18.72
C LEU A 220 5.38 -25.21 -18.25
N LEU A 221 6.07 -26.34 -18.44
CA LEU A 221 7.51 -26.46 -18.16
C LEU A 221 8.33 -25.46 -18.97
N GLY A 222 8.08 -25.36 -20.28
CA GLY A 222 8.78 -24.40 -21.15
C GLY A 222 8.66 -22.95 -20.68
N THR A 223 7.53 -22.59 -20.06
CA THR A 223 7.35 -21.24 -19.48
C THR A 223 8.20 -21.04 -18.21
N GLN A 224 8.44 -22.10 -17.44
CA GLN A 224 9.27 -22.04 -16.24
C GLN A 224 10.76 -22.05 -16.57
N THR A 225 11.19 -22.87 -17.53
CA THR A 225 12.58 -22.89 -18.00
C THR A 225 12.94 -21.57 -18.68
N GLU A 226 12.04 -20.99 -19.49
CA GLU A 226 12.24 -19.64 -20.07
C GLU A 226 12.48 -18.59 -18.98
N ARG A 227 11.79 -18.68 -17.84
CA ARG A 227 12.03 -17.76 -16.71
C ARG A 227 13.43 -17.93 -16.12
N ALA A 228 13.93 -19.16 -16.04
CA ALA A 228 15.28 -19.43 -15.54
C ALA A 228 16.36 -18.88 -16.47
N GLU A 229 16.13 -18.88 -17.79
CA GLU A 229 17.06 -18.27 -18.74
C GLU A 229 17.21 -16.76 -18.53
N LEU A 230 16.14 -16.07 -18.15
CA LEU A 230 16.16 -14.63 -17.85
C LEU A 230 16.98 -14.26 -16.61
N VAL A 231 17.35 -15.22 -15.75
CA VAL A 231 18.13 -14.97 -14.53
C VAL A 231 19.48 -14.32 -14.86
N SER A 232 20.13 -14.79 -15.92
CA SER A 232 21.40 -14.23 -16.40
C SER A 232 21.28 -12.74 -16.78
N LEU A 233 20.17 -12.35 -17.41
CA LEU A 233 19.86 -10.96 -17.78
C LEU A 233 19.56 -10.10 -16.55
N LEU A 234 18.87 -10.66 -15.54
CA LEU A 234 18.61 -9.98 -14.27
C LEU A 234 19.90 -9.73 -13.49
N ASP A 235 20.79 -10.72 -13.44
CA ASP A 235 22.11 -10.60 -12.80
C ASP A 235 22.95 -9.52 -13.52
N ALA A 236 22.97 -9.52 -14.86
CA ALA A 236 23.66 -8.51 -15.65
C ALA A 236 23.08 -7.09 -15.45
N LEU A 237 21.74 -6.98 -15.32
CA LEU A 237 21.06 -5.73 -15.02
C LEU A 237 21.46 -5.19 -13.64
N ASP A 238 21.46 -6.05 -12.61
CA ASP A 238 21.89 -5.68 -11.26
C ASP A 238 23.35 -5.20 -11.23
N GLU A 239 24.25 -5.95 -11.88
CA GLU A 239 25.66 -5.58 -11.99
C GLU A 239 25.84 -4.21 -12.68
N ARG A 240 25.10 -3.97 -13.76
CA ARG A 240 25.14 -2.70 -14.50
C ARG A 240 24.63 -1.55 -13.63
N MET A 241 23.52 -1.75 -12.91
CA MET A 241 22.95 -0.74 -12.02
C MET A 241 23.90 -0.41 -10.85
N ARG A 242 24.55 -1.43 -10.26
CA ARG A 242 25.57 -1.23 -9.22
C ARG A 242 26.79 -0.48 -9.74
N ALA A 243 27.29 -0.83 -10.92
CA ALA A 243 28.45 -0.15 -11.53
C ALA A 243 28.18 1.33 -11.81
N GLU A 244 26.95 1.68 -12.22
CA GLU A 244 26.54 3.07 -12.46
C GLU A 244 26.07 3.81 -11.20
N LYS A 245 26.02 3.14 -10.03
CA LYS A 245 25.48 3.69 -8.77
C LYS A 245 24.05 4.22 -8.95
N VAL A 246 23.21 3.43 -9.60
CA VAL A 246 21.80 3.73 -9.85
C VAL A 246 20.87 2.66 -9.26
N MET A 247 19.64 3.05 -8.95
CA MET A 247 18.63 2.18 -8.33
C MET A 247 17.22 2.58 -8.76
N ASP A 248 16.28 1.64 -8.81
CA ASP A 248 14.85 1.95 -9.00
C ASP A 248 14.07 2.00 -7.67
N PHE A 249 12.83 2.47 -7.70
CA PHE A 249 12.00 2.60 -6.49
C PHE A 249 11.70 1.28 -5.78
N GLY A 250 11.56 0.17 -6.53
CA GLY A 250 11.33 -1.15 -5.98
C GLY A 250 12.56 -1.66 -5.24
N MET A 251 13.74 -1.54 -5.85
CA MET A 251 15.00 -1.90 -5.20
C MET A 251 15.26 -1.03 -3.96
N GLN A 252 14.95 0.27 -4.01
CA GLN A 252 15.07 1.15 -2.84
C GLN A 252 14.25 0.65 -1.64
N MET A 253 13.03 0.19 -1.89
CA MET A 253 12.20 -0.39 -0.83
C MET A 253 12.73 -1.76 -0.36
N ALA A 254 13.20 -2.59 -1.28
CA ALA A 254 13.78 -3.89 -0.97
C ALA A 254 15.04 -3.77 -0.10
N SER A 255 15.95 -2.86 -0.45
CA SER A 255 17.15 -2.55 0.32
C SER A 255 16.80 -2.02 1.71
N ALA A 256 15.82 -1.11 1.82
CA ALA A 256 15.35 -0.60 3.12
C ALA A 256 14.75 -1.72 3.99
N ALA A 257 14.01 -2.66 3.40
CA ALA A 257 13.47 -3.81 4.12
C ALA A 257 14.56 -4.78 4.60
N ARG A 258 15.55 -5.08 3.73
CA ARG A 258 16.71 -5.90 4.11
C ARG A 258 17.53 -5.23 5.21
N LEU A 259 17.72 -3.92 5.14
CA LEU A 259 18.41 -3.13 6.15
C LEU A 259 17.69 -3.22 7.50
N ALA A 260 16.38 -2.98 7.51
CA ALA A 260 15.57 -3.04 8.72
C ALA A 260 15.56 -4.44 9.37
N ALA A 261 15.49 -5.50 8.57
CA ALA A 261 15.45 -6.87 9.06
C ALA A 261 16.85 -7.39 9.48
N GLY A 262 17.91 -6.96 8.80
CA GLY A 262 19.28 -7.43 9.03
C GLY A 262 20.00 -6.71 10.17
N PHE A 263 19.64 -5.46 10.48
CA PHE A 263 20.35 -4.63 11.45
C PHE A 263 19.40 -4.08 12.53
N PRO A 264 19.18 -4.82 13.64
CA PRO A 264 18.26 -4.42 14.71
C PRO A 264 18.53 -3.04 15.32
N GLN A 265 19.80 -2.63 15.37
CA GLN A 265 20.27 -1.31 15.83
C GLN A 265 19.58 -0.13 15.11
N VAL A 266 19.19 -0.31 13.85
CA VAL A 266 18.47 0.71 13.09
C VAL A 266 17.07 0.91 13.66
N GLY A 267 16.38 -0.19 13.96
CA GLY A 267 15.08 -0.12 14.63
C GLY A 267 15.19 0.49 16.02
N GLU A 268 16.24 0.18 16.77
CA GLU A 268 16.47 0.75 18.11
C GLU A 268 16.62 2.27 18.07
N ASP A 269 17.46 2.81 17.17
CA ASP A 269 17.62 4.26 17.01
C ASP A 269 16.31 4.93 16.59
N LEU A 270 15.60 4.36 15.62
CA LEU A 270 14.34 4.94 15.15
C LEU A 270 13.23 4.91 16.21
N ARG A 271 13.18 3.90 17.09
CA ARG A 271 12.23 3.84 18.21
C ARG A 271 12.61 4.79 19.36
N ALA A 272 13.90 5.09 19.52
CA ALA A 272 14.35 6.15 20.42
C ALA A 272 13.97 7.53 19.88
N ARG A 273 14.12 7.74 18.56
CA ARG A 273 13.82 9.01 17.88
C ARG A 273 12.32 9.27 17.76
N TYR A 274 11.54 8.26 17.37
CA TYR A 274 10.11 8.38 17.11
C TYR A 274 9.30 7.61 18.15
N ARG A 275 8.46 8.32 18.89
CA ARG A 275 7.54 7.76 19.90
C ARG A 275 6.12 7.62 19.39
N VAL A 276 5.78 8.34 18.31
CA VAL A 276 4.48 8.27 17.64
C VAL A 276 4.69 7.96 16.17
N VAL A 277 4.16 6.83 15.70
CA VAL A 277 4.26 6.39 14.30
C VAL A 277 2.87 6.22 13.73
N LEU A 278 2.58 6.91 12.64
CA LEU A 278 1.32 6.87 11.93
C LEU A 278 1.50 6.24 10.55
N LEU A 279 0.73 5.20 10.25
CA LEU A 279 0.71 4.53 8.95
C LEU A 279 -0.66 4.76 8.31
N ASP A 280 -0.72 5.61 7.28
CA ASP A 280 -1.93 5.85 6.49
C ASP A 280 -2.00 4.93 5.26
N GLU A 281 -3.23 4.70 4.80
CA GLU A 281 -3.57 3.80 3.68
C GLU A 281 -2.85 2.45 3.78
N TYR A 282 -2.81 1.88 4.99
CA TYR A 282 -2.03 0.67 5.28
C TYR A 282 -2.49 -0.54 4.46
N GLN A 283 -3.76 -0.55 4.01
CA GLN A 283 -4.24 -1.58 3.09
C GLN A 283 -3.43 -1.65 1.80
N ASP A 284 -2.78 -0.55 1.40
CA ASP A 284 -2.04 -0.45 0.15
C ASP A 284 -0.55 -0.79 0.24
N THR A 285 -0.11 -1.21 1.42
CA THR A 285 1.27 -1.58 1.71
C THR A 285 1.69 -2.87 1.00
N GLY A 286 2.86 -2.84 0.35
CA GLY A 286 3.49 -3.99 -0.29
C GLY A 286 4.14 -4.98 0.68
N HIS A 287 4.69 -6.08 0.17
CA HIS A 287 5.35 -7.10 0.99
C HIS A 287 6.65 -6.57 1.62
N ALA A 288 7.55 -6.01 0.81
CA ALA A 288 8.79 -5.39 1.27
C ALA A 288 8.54 -4.27 2.32
N GLN A 289 7.57 -3.39 2.05
CA GLN A 289 7.19 -2.32 2.98
C GLN A 289 6.71 -2.87 4.33
N ARG A 290 5.87 -3.91 4.31
CA ARG A 290 5.37 -4.53 5.53
C ARG A 290 6.49 -5.15 6.37
N ILE A 291 7.45 -5.82 5.73
CA ILE A 291 8.62 -6.37 6.42
C ILE A 291 9.45 -5.24 7.05
N ALA A 292 9.73 -4.18 6.28
CA ALA A 292 10.46 -3.02 6.80
C ALA A 292 9.77 -2.42 8.03
N LEU A 293 8.48 -2.10 7.94
CA LEU A 293 7.73 -1.47 9.03
C LEU A 293 7.60 -2.38 10.26
N SER A 294 7.42 -3.69 10.05
CA SER A 294 7.33 -4.66 11.14
C SER A 294 8.68 -4.82 11.86
N ALA A 295 9.79 -4.83 11.13
CA ALA A 295 11.13 -4.89 11.72
C ALA A 295 11.53 -3.60 12.47
N LEU A 296 11.13 -2.43 11.94
CA LEU A 296 11.46 -1.14 12.56
C LEU A 296 10.59 -0.80 13.77
N PHE A 297 9.28 -1.00 13.67
CA PHE A 297 8.31 -0.48 14.65
C PHE A 297 7.37 -1.54 15.23
N GLY A 298 7.51 -2.81 14.81
CA GLY A 298 6.64 -3.90 15.22
C GLY A 298 7.29 -4.93 16.15
N GLY A 299 6.68 -6.12 16.20
CA GLY A 299 7.21 -7.27 16.94
C GLY A 299 7.00 -7.24 18.45
N GLY A 300 6.25 -6.29 19.01
CA GLY A 300 6.07 -6.17 20.46
C GLY A 300 7.35 -5.77 21.19
N VAL A 301 8.29 -5.13 20.47
CA VAL A 301 9.61 -4.75 21.01
C VAL A 301 9.51 -3.56 21.97
N ASP A 302 8.51 -2.69 21.78
CA ASP A 302 8.29 -1.49 22.61
C ASP A 302 6.79 -1.19 22.74
N ASP A 303 6.19 -1.58 23.86
CA ASP A 303 4.78 -1.31 24.19
C ASP A 303 4.52 0.19 24.48
N GLY A 304 5.57 0.97 24.72
CA GLY A 304 5.49 2.41 24.93
C GLY A 304 5.46 3.23 23.64
N LEU A 305 5.61 2.62 22.47
CA LEU A 305 5.55 3.30 21.18
C LEU A 305 4.10 3.37 20.68
N ALA A 306 3.62 4.58 20.41
CA ALA A 306 2.28 4.79 19.87
C ALA A 306 2.25 4.56 18.36
N LEU A 307 2.02 3.31 17.94
CA LEU A 307 1.90 2.92 16.54
C LEU A 307 0.43 2.89 16.13
N THR A 308 0.04 3.64 15.11
CA THR A 308 -1.34 3.64 14.60
C THR A 308 -1.37 3.40 13.10
N ALA A 309 -1.96 2.26 12.69
CA ALA A 309 -2.20 1.93 11.29
C ALA A 309 -3.66 2.15 10.92
N VAL A 310 -3.91 2.90 9.86
CA VAL A 310 -5.25 3.22 9.37
C VAL A 310 -5.43 2.66 7.96
N GLY A 311 -6.57 2.03 7.71
CA GLY A 311 -6.89 1.53 6.37
C GLY A 311 -8.31 1.02 6.22
N ASP A 312 -8.69 0.72 4.98
CA ASP A 312 -9.96 0.04 4.65
C ASP A 312 -9.68 -1.17 3.76
N PRO A 313 -9.90 -2.41 4.24
CA PRO A 313 -9.72 -3.61 3.43
C PRO A 313 -10.53 -3.60 2.12
N ILE A 314 -11.70 -2.95 2.09
CA ILE A 314 -12.57 -2.92 0.90
C ILE A 314 -12.03 -1.94 -0.17
N GLN A 315 -11.15 -1.00 0.21
CA GLN A 315 -10.54 -0.02 -0.71
C GLN A 315 -9.18 -0.47 -1.26
N SER A 316 -8.77 -1.70 -0.99
CA SER A 316 -7.52 -2.27 -1.50
C SER A 316 -7.60 -2.48 -3.03
N ILE A 317 -7.14 -1.51 -3.83
CA ILE A 317 -7.18 -1.56 -5.31
C ILE A 317 -5.84 -1.90 -5.98
N TYR A 318 -4.73 -1.95 -5.22
CA TYR A 318 -3.38 -2.18 -5.77
C TYR A 318 -2.90 -3.64 -5.63
N GLY A 319 -3.81 -4.61 -5.54
CA GLY A 319 -3.46 -6.04 -5.36
C GLY A 319 -2.62 -6.66 -6.50
N TRP A 320 -2.62 -6.04 -7.68
CA TRP A 320 -1.79 -6.44 -8.83
C TRP A 320 -0.31 -6.10 -8.66
N ARG A 321 0.07 -5.23 -7.71
CA ARG A 321 1.47 -4.88 -7.45
C ARG A 321 2.22 -5.93 -6.64
N GLY A 322 1.51 -6.81 -5.93
CA GLY A 322 2.08 -7.98 -5.25
C GLY A 322 1.04 -8.71 -4.40
N PRO A 323 1.14 -10.04 -4.22
CA PRO A 323 0.30 -10.80 -3.30
C PRO A 323 0.35 -10.22 -1.89
N ARG A 324 -0.77 -9.62 -1.49
CA ARG A 324 -1.05 -9.30 -0.09
C ARG A 324 -1.43 -10.59 0.59
N ARG A 325 -0.88 -10.84 1.78
CA ARG A 325 -1.60 -11.72 2.70
C ARG A 325 -2.91 -10.98 2.97
N PRO A 326 -4.10 -11.52 2.63
CA PRO A 326 -5.31 -10.94 3.15
C PRO A 326 -5.13 -10.84 4.67
N THR A 327 -5.66 -9.79 5.29
CA THR A 327 -6.11 -9.89 6.68
C THR A 327 -7.21 -10.95 6.72
N CYS A 328 -6.84 -12.21 6.48
CA CYS A 328 -7.68 -13.37 6.63
C CYS A 328 -7.92 -13.51 8.14
N PRO A 329 -9.15 -13.79 8.57
CA PRO A 329 -9.41 -14.16 9.95
C PRO A 329 -8.48 -15.33 10.32
N GLY A 330 -7.55 -15.12 11.25
CA GLY A 330 -6.58 -16.13 11.71
C GLY A 330 -5.11 -15.94 11.31
N SER A 331 -4.76 -14.91 10.52
CA SER A 331 -3.34 -14.53 10.38
C SER A 331 -2.85 -13.81 11.65
N PRO A 332 -1.69 -14.16 12.23
CA PRO A 332 -1.15 -13.39 13.35
C PRO A 332 -0.95 -11.93 12.88
N PRO A 333 -1.40 -10.95 13.67
CA PRO A 333 -1.32 -9.55 13.27
C PRO A 333 0.15 -9.15 13.11
N THR A 334 0.45 -8.36 12.07
CA THR A 334 1.81 -7.82 11.83
C THR A 334 2.28 -6.97 13.03
N PHE A 335 1.32 -6.42 13.78
CA PHE A 335 1.50 -5.71 15.04
C PHE A 335 0.53 -6.31 16.07
N PRO A 336 0.99 -7.11 17.05
CA PRO A 336 0.12 -7.70 18.05
C PRO A 336 -0.45 -6.62 18.98
N ALA A 337 -1.76 -6.35 18.90
CA ALA A 337 -2.44 -5.35 19.74
C ALA A 337 -3.97 -5.53 19.80
N PRO A 338 -4.66 -4.94 20.80
CA PRO A 338 -6.12 -4.97 20.91
C PRO A 338 -6.79 -4.20 19.76
N THR A 339 -7.57 -4.89 18.93
CA THR A 339 -8.35 -4.30 17.84
C THR A 339 -9.49 -3.42 18.37
N ALA A 340 -9.45 -2.11 18.09
CA ALA A 340 -10.60 -1.23 18.26
C ALA A 340 -11.41 -1.18 16.96
N HIS A 341 -12.68 -1.58 17.00
CA HIS A 341 -13.58 -1.54 15.85
C HIS A 341 -14.58 -0.40 15.98
N PRO A 342 -14.45 0.69 15.21
CA PRO A 342 -15.55 1.61 15.01
C PRO A 342 -16.51 0.99 13.98
N ARG A 343 -17.52 0.24 14.42
CA ARG A 343 -18.59 -0.24 13.53
C ARG A 343 -19.87 0.56 13.78
N PRO A 344 -20.42 1.29 12.78
CA PRO A 344 -21.82 1.66 12.82
C PRO A 344 -22.70 0.45 12.45
N PRO A 345 -23.89 0.27 13.05
CA PRO A 345 -24.91 -0.58 12.46
C PRO A 345 -25.37 0.04 11.14
N TRP A 346 -25.38 -0.76 10.08
CA TRP A 346 -25.87 -0.39 8.76
C TRP A 346 -27.31 0.10 8.87
N ASN A 347 -27.54 1.40 8.66
CA ASN A 347 -28.86 1.93 8.38
C ASN A 347 -28.77 2.94 7.24
N CYS A 348 -29.09 2.49 6.03
CA CYS A 348 -29.26 3.35 4.87
C CYS A 348 -30.56 4.14 5.02
N GLY A 349 -30.45 5.38 5.50
CA GLY A 349 -31.51 6.39 5.43
C GLY A 349 -30.87 7.76 5.16
N PRO A 350 -31.54 8.68 4.46
CA PRO A 350 -30.96 9.98 4.14
C PRO A 350 -30.78 10.77 5.44
N ALA A 351 -29.54 10.93 5.90
CA ALA A 351 -29.24 11.71 7.09
C ALA A 351 -29.38 13.21 6.76
N GLY A 352 -30.43 13.82 7.29
CA GLY A 352 -30.61 15.27 7.30
C GLY A 352 -29.46 15.95 8.05
N ALA A 353 -28.97 17.06 7.49
CA ALA A 353 -27.89 17.84 8.06
C ALA A 353 -28.27 18.41 9.43
N ILE A 354 -27.64 17.92 10.50
CA ILE A 354 -27.69 18.55 11.82
C ILE A 354 -26.51 19.53 11.91
N ARG A 355 -26.78 20.82 11.74
CA ARG A 355 -25.80 21.89 12.05
C ARG A 355 -25.69 22.04 13.57
N ARG A 356 -24.56 21.65 14.17
CA ARG A 356 -24.16 22.10 15.52
C ARG A 356 -22.95 23.03 15.37
N GLY A 357 -23.06 24.22 15.96
CA GLY A 357 -21.98 25.22 15.95
C GLY A 357 -20.80 24.82 16.85
N PRO A 358 -19.64 25.48 16.71
CA PRO A 358 -18.53 25.36 17.65
C PRO A 358 -18.99 25.82 19.03
N CYS A 359 -18.59 25.07 20.06
CA CYS A 359 -19.12 25.11 21.43
C CYS A 359 -19.53 26.51 21.95
N GLY A 360 -20.79 26.64 22.39
CA GLY A 360 -21.34 27.80 23.09
C GLY A 360 -22.56 27.40 23.94
N SER A 361 -22.69 28.02 25.13
CA SER A 361 -23.66 27.73 26.20
C SER A 361 -25.14 27.91 25.83
N PRO A 362 -26.10 27.21 26.48
CA PRO A 362 -27.53 27.32 26.15
C PRO A 362 -28.17 28.52 26.85
N THR A 363 -28.67 29.49 26.08
CA THR A 363 -29.67 30.47 26.54
C THR A 363 -31.03 30.15 25.89
N PRO A 364 -32.13 30.06 26.65
CA PRO A 364 -33.45 29.73 26.10
C PRO A 364 -34.17 30.98 25.57
N TYR A 365 -34.73 30.91 24.37
CA TYR A 365 -35.77 31.82 23.88
C TYR A 365 -36.99 31.03 23.35
N PRO A 366 -38.21 31.58 23.42
CA PRO A 366 -39.47 30.83 23.35
C PRO A 366 -39.96 30.61 21.90
N PRO A 367 -40.97 29.75 21.67
CA PRO A 367 -41.28 29.23 20.34
C PRO A 367 -42.16 30.21 19.53
N ARG A 368 -41.90 30.31 18.21
CA ARG A 368 -42.80 30.97 17.26
C ARG A 368 -43.74 29.96 16.59
N ARG A 369 -45.01 30.37 16.46
CA ARG A 369 -46.15 29.70 15.81
C ARG A 369 -46.19 29.96 14.29
N GLY A 370 -46.82 29.04 13.55
CA GLY A 370 -47.43 29.21 12.21
C GLY A 370 -46.40 29.29 11.07
N GLY A 371 -46.45 28.52 9.99
CA GLY A 371 -47.58 27.99 9.24
C GLY A 371 -47.51 28.60 7.84
N ASP A 372 -47.17 27.81 6.82
CA ASP A 372 -47.69 27.91 5.45
C ASP A 372 -47.08 26.82 4.54
N ARG A 373 -47.80 26.53 3.46
CA ARG A 373 -48.10 25.18 2.95
C ARG A 373 -47.81 25.09 1.42
N TRP A 374 -47.13 24.00 1.01
CA TRP A 374 -47.20 23.23 -0.27
C TRP A 374 -46.67 23.84 -1.60
N PRO A 375 -46.39 23.03 -2.67
CA PRO A 375 -46.38 21.55 -2.77
C PRO A 375 -45.12 20.93 -3.44
N CYS A 376 -44.88 19.65 -3.17
CA CYS A 376 -44.01 18.77 -3.97
C CYS A 376 -44.89 17.71 -4.67
N THR A 377 -44.78 17.61 -5.99
CA THR A 377 -45.63 16.77 -6.85
C THR A 377 -45.00 15.39 -7.07
N ARG A 378 -45.85 14.35 -7.06
CA ARG A 378 -45.69 12.96 -7.54
C ARG A 378 -45.03 11.91 -6.62
N CYS A 379 -45.89 11.20 -5.89
CA CYS A 379 -45.84 9.74 -5.74
C CYS A 379 -47.01 9.12 -6.55
N ALA A 380 -46.82 7.93 -7.13
CA ALA A 380 -47.63 6.72 -6.87
C ALA A 380 -47.60 5.69 -8.03
N LEU A 381 -47.83 4.44 -7.64
CA LEU A 381 -48.10 3.19 -8.39
C LEU A 381 -46.85 2.30 -8.59
N ALA A 382 -46.81 1.03 -8.21
CA ALA A 382 -47.74 0.17 -7.47
C ALA A 382 -46.95 -1.07 -6.96
N ARG A 383 -47.36 -1.62 -5.81
CA ARG A 383 -46.91 -2.92 -5.27
C ARG A 383 -47.95 -3.99 -5.59
N THR A 384 -47.51 -5.21 -5.95
CA THR A 384 -48.08 -6.53 -5.54
C THR A 384 -47.18 -7.70 -6.02
N PRO A 385 -47.27 -8.93 -5.44
CA PRO A 385 -46.08 -9.72 -5.06
C PRO A 385 -45.98 -11.20 -5.57
N ARG A 386 -44.81 -11.83 -5.27
CA ARG A 386 -44.44 -13.28 -5.11
C ARG A 386 -43.96 -14.09 -6.36
N PRO A 387 -43.25 -15.24 -6.19
CA PRO A 387 -42.44 -15.77 -5.07
C PRO A 387 -41.02 -16.29 -5.47
N ALA A 388 -40.27 -16.77 -4.46
CA ALA A 388 -38.86 -17.20 -4.46
C ALA A 388 -38.51 -18.48 -5.26
N ARG A 389 -37.26 -18.56 -5.75
CA ARG A 389 -36.51 -19.83 -5.97
C ARG A 389 -34.97 -19.63 -6.02
N SER A 390 -34.31 -20.38 -5.13
CA SER A 390 -32.99 -21.06 -5.20
C SER A 390 -31.69 -20.37 -5.69
N ALA A 391 -30.82 -20.10 -4.71
CA ALA A 391 -29.39 -20.38 -4.56
C ALA A 391 -28.45 -20.74 -5.76
N ALA A 392 -27.28 -20.08 -5.70
CA ALA A 392 -25.90 -20.51 -6.03
C ALA A 392 -25.36 -20.27 -7.48
N PRO A 393 -24.02 -20.31 -7.71
CA PRO A 393 -23.11 -19.15 -7.60
C PRO A 393 -22.31 -18.90 -8.90
N CYS A 394 -22.02 -17.65 -9.26
CA CYS A 394 -21.21 -17.34 -10.45
C CYS A 394 -19.92 -16.59 -10.10
N CYS A 395 -18.80 -17.28 -10.26
CA CYS A 395 -17.48 -16.76 -10.56
C CYS A 395 -16.77 -17.86 -11.38
N PRO A 396 -15.69 -17.59 -12.13
CA PRO A 396 -15.47 -16.57 -13.17
C PRO A 396 -14.92 -17.23 -14.46
N THR A 397 -14.95 -16.59 -15.64
CA THR A 397 -14.12 -17.01 -16.80
C THR A 397 -14.16 -15.98 -17.94
N TRP A 398 -13.10 -15.18 -18.10
CA TRP A 398 -12.77 -14.44 -19.33
C TRP A 398 -11.23 -14.34 -19.32
N TRP A 399 -10.45 -14.82 -20.29
CA TRP A 399 -10.49 -14.77 -21.78
C TRP A 399 -9.41 -15.76 -22.34
N PRO A 400 -9.03 -15.84 -23.65
CA PRO A 400 -9.68 -15.51 -24.93
C PRO A 400 -9.55 -16.60 -26.03
N SER A 401 -10.39 -16.50 -27.07
CA SER A 401 -10.14 -17.12 -28.39
C SER A 401 -10.30 -16.07 -29.49
N ALA A 402 -9.22 -15.85 -30.24
CA ALA A 402 -9.18 -15.06 -31.46
C ALA A 402 -9.27 -16.00 -32.67
N SER A 403 -10.17 -15.70 -33.61
CA SER A 403 -10.02 -16.00 -35.04
C SER A 403 -11.18 -15.38 -35.82
N GLY A 404 -10.87 -14.48 -36.75
CA GLY A 404 -11.84 -13.88 -37.67
C GLY A 404 -11.12 -13.24 -38.85
N SER A 405 -11.12 -13.95 -39.97
CA SER A 405 -10.49 -13.71 -41.26
C SER A 405 -10.98 -12.43 -41.96
N PRO A 406 -10.17 -11.77 -42.82
CA PRO A 406 -10.68 -10.78 -43.76
C PRO A 406 -11.08 -11.41 -45.11
N THR A 407 -12.13 -10.84 -45.68
CA THR A 407 -12.81 -11.22 -46.93
C THR A 407 -12.08 -10.78 -48.19
N ASN A 408 -12.21 -11.63 -49.20
CA ASN A 408 -11.74 -11.51 -50.58
C ASN A 408 -12.59 -10.50 -51.38
N SER A 409 -11.97 -9.65 -52.21
CA SER A 409 -12.62 -9.00 -53.35
C SER A 409 -11.65 -8.92 -54.54
N THR A 410 -12.00 -9.64 -55.60
CA THR A 410 -11.40 -9.62 -56.95
C THR A 410 -11.74 -8.33 -57.71
N PRO A 411 -10.95 -7.97 -58.74
CA PRO A 411 -11.39 -8.28 -60.10
C PRO A 411 -10.30 -8.83 -61.06
N THR A 412 -10.75 -9.75 -61.92
CA THR A 412 -10.46 -10.01 -63.36
C THR A 412 -9.69 -8.90 -64.11
N THR A 413 -8.85 -9.08 -65.14
CA THR A 413 -8.56 -10.18 -66.11
C THR A 413 -7.41 -9.75 -67.05
N GLY A 414 -6.68 -10.72 -67.62
CA GLY A 414 -5.84 -10.60 -68.84
C GLY A 414 -4.36 -10.38 -68.53
N GLY A 415 -3.39 -11.21 -68.90
CA GLY A 415 -3.23 -12.07 -70.07
C GLY A 415 -1.73 -12.01 -70.46
N PRO A 416 -1.16 -13.02 -71.14
CA PRO A 416 0.10 -13.65 -70.72
C PRO A 416 1.33 -13.27 -71.57
N GLY A 417 2.53 -13.57 -71.07
CA GLY A 417 3.73 -13.66 -71.91
C GLY A 417 5.02 -13.85 -71.10
N PRO A 418 5.87 -14.86 -71.39
CA PRO A 418 6.86 -15.39 -70.44
C PRO A 418 8.31 -14.99 -70.78
N THR A 419 9.23 -15.56 -69.99
CA THR A 419 10.71 -15.63 -70.08
C THR A 419 11.46 -14.40 -69.55
N ALA A 420 12.48 -14.53 -68.69
CA ALA A 420 13.32 -15.65 -68.29
C ALA A 420 13.70 -15.56 -66.80
#